data_AF-A0A142NKV8-F1
#
_entry.id   AF-A0A142NKV8-F1
#
_cell.length_a   1.000
_cell.length_b   1.000
_cell.length_c   1.000
_cell.angle_alpha   90.00
_cell.angle_beta   90.00
_cell.angle_gamma   90.00
#
_symmetry.space_group_name_H-M   'P 1'
#
loop_
_entity.id
_entity.type
_entity.pdbx_description
1 polymer ?
#
loop_
_entity_poly.entity_id
_entity_poly.type
_entity_poly.pdbx_seq_one_letter_code
_entity_poly.pdbx_strand_id
1 'polypeptide(L)'
;MSSTLQDLVNRAVFYSTEVQTHFGALIADAEWEVDFSSDPHLTFTSADGAVLRTRPHLLGSESDREKTWLWGWENVNDFPDAVVGLSHDVRKFGAAEEVTELTTAELSLDEELALRLTLAAKEATGKWAHYPAAAGAGTTVWLLVDAAEIALPAPQVKVSVRALMQGLTQTTVSDHRAAIESYVAKRGIPTADLPEGGLRMLFADGSADLSFDDQRRISNCDLNEPLEGEAAEQFAAAESTGTPTEAATASRTPDSVSAPAADETAAPSTTTPSPPTPAPEEEPSRTEALPVDESAAEATQAAEALADDAAAPAAEAADASPELKRPEDEQPRADEPVEPAEAKTPAEEEPAKEAKPKKKGLFSKLFGR
;
A
#
# COMPACT_ATOMS: atom_id res chain seq x y z
N MET A 1 -14.13 7.31 15.97
CA MET A 1 -12.77 7.75 16.33
C MET A 1 -12.11 8.15 15.04
N SER A 2 -11.35 9.24 14.97
CA SER A 2 -10.44 9.42 13.83
C SER A 2 -9.32 8.38 13.96
N SER A 3 -8.86 7.85 12.83
CA SER A 3 -7.68 7.00 12.74
C SER A 3 -6.50 7.83 12.25
N THR A 4 -5.28 7.61 12.76
CA THR A 4 -4.08 8.07 12.06
C THR A 4 -3.69 7.09 10.94
N LEU A 5 -2.84 7.53 10.01
CA LEU A 5 -2.20 6.63 9.05
C LEU A 5 -1.45 5.48 9.76
N GLN A 6 -0.80 5.77 10.89
CA GLN A 6 -0.06 4.77 11.67
C GLN A 6 -1.00 3.73 12.32
N ASP A 7 -2.21 4.11 12.74
CA ASP A 7 -3.19 3.14 13.27
C ASP A 7 -3.72 2.19 12.19
N LEU A 8 -3.75 2.64 10.93
CA LEU A 8 -4.08 1.79 9.78
C LEU A 8 -2.91 0.86 9.42
N VAL A 9 -1.67 1.37 9.44
CA VAL A 9 -0.44 0.57 9.29
C VAL A 9 -0.36 -0.52 10.35
N ASN A 10 -0.52 -0.17 11.63
CA ASN A 10 -0.52 -1.12 12.75
C ASN A 10 -1.59 -2.22 12.57
N ARG A 11 -2.82 -1.86 12.17
CA ARG A 11 -3.89 -2.85 11.92
C ARG A 11 -3.58 -3.78 10.75
N ALA A 12 -2.95 -3.27 9.70
CA ALA A 12 -2.72 -4.00 8.46
C ALA A 12 -1.48 -4.89 8.47
N VAL A 13 -0.40 -4.47 9.15
CA VAL A 13 0.99 -4.93 8.89
C VAL A 13 1.12 -6.45 8.85
N PHE A 14 0.85 -7.17 9.95
CA PHE A 14 1.13 -8.61 10.01
C PHE A 14 0.25 -9.45 9.07
N TYR A 15 -1.02 -9.06 8.89
CA TYR A 15 -1.92 -9.77 7.96
C TYR A 15 -1.48 -9.54 6.51
N SER A 16 -1.08 -8.30 6.19
CA SER A 16 -0.41 -7.99 4.93
C SER A 16 0.88 -8.78 4.75
N THR A 17 1.74 -8.91 5.77
CA THR A 17 2.99 -9.69 5.67
C THR A 17 2.75 -11.17 5.39
N GLU A 18 1.75 -11.80 6.03
CA GLU A 18 1.37 -13.18 5.73
C GLU A 18 0.85 -13.32 4.29
N VAL A 19 -0.09 -12.47 3.87
CA VAL A 19 -0.66 -12.48 2.51
C VAL A 19 0.41 -12.21 1.45
N GLN A 20 1.33 -11.26 1.67
CA GLN A 20 2.44 -11.01 0.75
C GLN A 20 3.43 -12.18 0.68
N THR A 21 3.68 -12.87 1.79
CA THR A 21 4.60 -14.02 1.83
C THR A 21 3.99 -15.21 1.08
N HIS A 22 2.68 -15.42 1.21
CA HIS A 22 1.95 -16.41 0.42
C HIS A 22 1.87 -16.05 -1.07
N PHE A 23 1.42 -14.83 -1.39
CA PHE A 23 1.32 -14.33 -2.77
C PHE A 23 2.68 -14.34 -3.48
N GLY A 24 3.75 -13.90 -2.81
CA GLY A 24 5.11 -13.92 -3.33
C GLY A 24 5.63 -15.31 -3.67
N ALA A 25 5.15 -16.36 -2.98
CA ALA A 25 5.45 -17.75 -3.33
C ALA A 25 4.65 -18.25 -4.55
N LEU A 26 3.44 -17.73 -4.79
CA LEU A 26 2.64 -18.05 -5.98
C LEU A 26 3.20 -17.44 -7.27
N ILE A 27 3.85 -16.26 -7.16
CA ILE A 27 4.44 -15.53 -8.30
C ILE A 27 5.98 -15.62 -8.36
N ALA A 28 6.58 -16.56 -7.63
CA ALA A 28 8.03 -16.72 -7.56
C ALA A 28 8.63 -16.96 -8.95
N ASP A 29 9.65 -16.15 -9.29
CA ASP A 29 10.34 -16.15 -10.60
C ASP A 29 9.44 -16.02 -11.85
N ALA A 30 8.19 -15.56 -11.69
CA ALA A 30 7.25 -15.40 -12.80
C ALA A 30 7.52 -14.13 -13.62
N GLU A 31 7.43 -14.24 -14.95
CA GLU A 31 7.26 -13.07 -15.82
C GLU A 31 5.84 -12.52 -15.66
N TRP A 32 5.66 -11.20 -15.82
CA TRP A 32 4.38 -10.55 -15.56
C TRP A 32 4.00 -9.55 -16.66
N GLU A 33 2.71 -9.48 -16.96
CA GLU A 33 2.11 -8.52 -17.89
C GLU A 33 0.83 -7.95 -17.29
N VAL A 34 0.55 -6.66 -17.53
CA VAL A 34 -0.68 -6.00 -17.09
C VAL A 34 -1.37 -5.29 -18.25
N ASP A 35 -2.70 -5.38 -18.24
CA ASP A 35 -3.58 -4.59 -19.09
C ASP A 35 -4.52 -3.75 -18.22
N PHE A 36 -4.72 -2.49 -18.61
CA PHE A 36 -5.65 -1.52 -18.01
C PHE A 36 -6.77 -1.11 -18.99
N SER A 37 -7.01 -1.92 -20.04
CA SER A 37 -8.19 -1.83 -20.89
C SER A 37 -9.49 -2.18 -20.13
N SER A 38 -10.61 -2.29 -20.85
CA SER A 38 -11.94 -2.52 -20.27
C SER A 38 -12.12 -3.86 -19.54
N ASP A 39 -11.25 -4.86 -19.76
CA ASP A 39 -11.13 -6.04 -18.88
C ASP A 39 -9.72 -6.07 -18.25
N PRO A 40 -9.46 -5.24 -17.22
CA PRO A 40 -8.13 -5.10 -16.68
C PRO A 40 -7.71 -6.35 -15.91
N HIS A 41 -6.46 -6.77 -16.16
CA HIS A 41 -5.90 -8.01 -15.64
C HIS A 41 -4.38 -7.93 -15.50
N LEU A 42 -3.84 -8.61 -14.49
CA LEU A 42 -2.42 -8.73 -14.19
C LEU A 42 -2.10 -10.22 -14.19
N THR A 43 -1.35 -10.66 -15.19
CA THR A 43 -1.03 -12.06 -15.44
C THR A 43 0.40 -12.35 -15.03
N PHE A 44 0.60 -13.35 -14.19
CA PHE A 44 1.90 -13.93 -13.87
C PHE A 44 2.05 -15.27 -14.59
N THR A 45 3.21 -15.49 -15.23
CA THR A 45 3.54 -16.73 -15.95
C THR A 45 4.87 -17.28 -15.43
N SER A 46 4.85 -18.46 -14.83
CA SER A 46 6.04 -19.13 -14.29
C SER A 46 6.90 -19.76 -15.40
N ALA A 47 8.15 -20.11 -15.07
CA ALA A 47 9.10 -20.71 -16.01
C ALA A 47 8.70 -22.10 -16.54
N ASP A 48 7.80 -22.81 -15.86
CA ASP A 48 7.18 -24.07 -16.31
C ASP A 48 5.83 -23.87 -17.03
N GLY A 49 5.35 -22.63 -17.17
CA GLY A 49 4.17 -22.27 -17.95
C GLY A 49 2.84 -22.31 -17.19
N ALA A 50 2.85 -22.38 -15.85
CA ALA A 50 1.66 -22.11 -15.06
C ALA A 50 1.31 -20.61 -15.12
N VAL A 51 0.02 -20.29 -15.12
CA VAL A 51 -0.49 -18.93 -15.32
C VAL A 51 -1.47 -18.55 -14.21
N LEU A 52 -1.16 -17.49 -13.47
CA LEU A 52 -2.04 -16.87 -12.49
C LEU A 52 -2.55 -15.53 -13.05
N ARG A 53 -3.81 -15.48 -13.49
CA ARG A 53 -4.48 -14.24 -13.93
C ARG A 53 -5.21 -13.61 -12.75
N THR A 54 -4.77 -12.43 -12.34
CA THR A 54 -5.34 -11.66 -11.23
C THR A 54 -6.05 -10.40 -11.71
N ARG A 55 -6.89 -9.81 -10.86
CA ARG A 55 -7.51 -8.49 -11.09
C ARG A 55 -6.65 -7.40 -10.42
N PRO A 56 -6.06 -6.48 -11.17
CA PRO A 56 -5.32 -5.35 -10.63
C PRO A 56 -6.25 -4.16 -10.38
N HIS A 57 -5.94 -3.40 -9.35
CA HIS A 57 -6.52 -2.10 -9.08
C HIS A 57 -5.39 -1.09 -8.86
N LEU A 58 -5.38 0.01 -9.63
CA LEU A 58 -4.37 1.05 -9.49
C LEU A 58 -4.58 1.79 -8.18
N LEU A 59 -3.59 1.72 -7.29
CA LEU A 59 -3.62 2.46 -6.04
C LEU A 59 -2.95 3.83 -6.18
N GLY A 60 -1.78 3.86 -6.82
CA GLY A 60 -1.00 5.06 -7.07
C GLY A 60 0.32 4.76 -7.76
N SER A 61 1.15 5.78 -7.91
CA SER A 61 2.50 5.66 -8.47
C SER A 61 3.50 6.48 -7.69
N GLU A 62 4.65 5.89 -7.41
CA GLU A 62 5.81 6.52 -6.79
C GLU A 62 6.84 6.89 -7.86
N SER A 63 7.45 8.07 -7.72
CA SER A 63 8.46 8.61 -8.64
C SER A 63 9.81 8.75 -7.94
N ASP A 64 10.80 7.95 -8.36
CA ASP A 64 12.19 8.07 -7.91
C ASP A 64 12.82 9.42 -8.24
N ARG A 65 12.34 10.09 -9.29
CA ARG A 65 12.92 11.34 -9.82
C ARG A 65 12.39 12.55 -9.07
N GLU A 66 11.07 12.64 -8.90
CA GLU A 66 10.43 13.77 -8.22
C GLU A 66 10.37 13.58 -6.69
N LYS A 67 10.57 12.33 -6.22
CA LYS A 67 10.32 11.89 -4.84
C LYS A 67 8.90 12.24 -4.39
N THR A 68 7.92 11.86 -5.21
CA THR A 68 6.49 12.00 -4.93
C THR A 68 5.73 10.70 -5.12
N TRP A 69 4.67 10.51 -4.31
CA TRP A 69 3.58 9.57 -4.53
C TRP A 69 2.39 10.34 -5.10
N LEU A 70 1.84 9.87 -6.22
CA LEU A 70 0.61 10.36 -6.82
C LEU A 70 -0.47 9.28 -6.71
N TRP A 71 -1.65 9.62 -6.19
CA TRP A 71 -2.75 8.66 -6.06
C TRP A 71 -3.44 8.31 -7.39
N GLY A 72 -3.86 7.06 -7.52
CA GLY A 72 -4.60 6.56 -8.69
C GLY A 72 -5.93 7.28 -8.94
N TRP A 73 -6.53 7.88 -7.90
CA TRP A 73 -7.81 8.58 -7.98
C TRP A 73 -7.74 9.98 -8.58
N GLU A 74 -6.55 10.52 -8.84
CA GLU A 74 -6.37 11.68 -9.72
C GLU A 74 -6.45 11.29 -11.21
N ASN A 75 -6.26 9.99 -11.51
CA ASN A 75 -6.49 9.36 -12.80
C ASN A 75 -5.96 10.14 -14.03
N VAL A 76 -4.74 10.69 -13.95
CA VAL A 76 -4.13 11.58 -14.96
C VAL A 76 -3.95 10.99 -16.36
N ASN A 77 -4.29 9.71 -16.55
CA ASN A 77 -4.19 8.95 -17.80
C ASN A 77 -5.56 8.40 -18.29
N ASP A 78 -6.68 8.83 -17.69
CA ASP A 78 -8.05 8.40 -18.02
C ASP A 78 -8.25 6.87 -18.02
N PHE A 79 -7.72 6.17 -17.01
CA PHE A 79 -7.95 4.73 -16.83
C PHE A 79 -9.43 4.45 -16.47
N PRO A 80 -9.99 3.27 -16.85
CA PRO A 80 -11.37 2.93 -16.51
C PRO A 80 -11.62 2.79 -15.00
N ASP A 81 -12.84 3.06 -14.55
CA ASP A 81 -13.33 2.83 -13.17
C ASP A 81 -12.98 1.43 -12.64
N ALA A 82 -12.98 0.44 -13.54
CA ALA A 82 -12.59 -0.95 -13.29
C ALA A 82 -11.16 -1.12 -12.72
N VAL A 83 -10.28 -0.15 -12.97
CA VAL A 83 -8.88 -0.06 -12.54
C VAL A 83 -8.75 0.86 -11.32
N VAL A 84 -9.30 2.08 -11.38
CA VAL A 84 -9.07 3.12 -10.34
C VAL A 84 -10.10 3.14 -9.21
N GLY A 85 -11.22 2.42 -9.32
CA GLY A 85 -12.35 2.50 -8.39
C GLY A 85 -11.97 2.33 -6.90
N LEU A 86 -11.12 1.35 -6.58
CA LEU A 86 -10.66 1.15 -5.20
C LEU A 86 -9.84 2.32 -4.67
N SER A 87 -9.08 3.04 -5.49
CA SER A 87 -8.37 4.25 -5.03
C SER A 87 -9.36 5.37 -4.70
N HIS A 88 -10.47 5.52 -5.44
CA HIS A 88 -11.54 6.44 -5.06
C HIS A 88 -12.22 6.02 -3.75
N ASP A 89 -12.33 4.72 -3.47
CA ASP A 89 -12.85 4.21 -2.18
C ASP A 89 -11.87 4.47 -1.02
N VAL A 90 -10.55 4.34 -1.24
CA VAL A 90 -9.52 4.76 -0.28
C VAL A 90 -9.63 6.26 0.03
N ARG A 91 -9.89 7.11 -0.98
CA ARG A 91 -10.12 8.56 -0.77
C ARG A 91 -11.36 8.84 0.07
N LYS A 92 -12.47 8.13 -0.19
CA LYS A 92 -13.73 8.24 0.59
C LYS A 92 -13.51 7.81 2.05
N PHE A 93 -12.80 6.69 2.25
CA PHE A 93 -12.45 6.17 3.57
C PHE A 93 -11.55 7.15 4.34
N GLY A 94 -10.50 7.68 3.70
CA GLY A 94 -9.62 8.69 4.28
C GLY A 94 -10.37 9.95 4.74
N ALA A 95 -11.32 10.42 3.92
CA ALA A 95 -12.17 11.56 4.27
C ALA A 95 -13.16 11.28 5.41
N ALA A 96 -13.54 10.02 5.64
CA ALA A 96 -14.43 9.62 6.73
C ALA A 96 -13.69 9.36 8.06
N GLU A 97 -12.43 8.89 8.00
CA GLU A 97 -11.57 8.64 9.16
C GLU A 97 -10.68 9.85 9.54
N GLU A 98 -10.75 10.93 8.75
CA GLU A 98 -9.94 12.16 8.83
C GLU A 98 -8.42 11.98 8.55
N VAL A 99 -8.07 10.89 7.85
CA VAL A 99 -6.69 10.55 7.46
C VAL A 99 -6.29 11.38 6.23
N THR A 100 -5.57 12.47 6.47
CA THR A 100 -5.22 13.47 5.44
C THR A 100 -4.43 12.82 4.29
N GLU A 101 -3.51 11.92 4.58
CA GLU A 101 -2.58 11.31 3.61
C GLU A 101 -3.28 10.45 2.55
N LEU A 102 -4.50 9.96 2.83
CA LEU A 102 -5.34 9.23 1.87
C LEU A 102 -6.20 10.18 0.99
N THR A 103 -6.18 11.48 1.28
CA THR A 103 -7.03 12.51 0.63
C THR A 103 -6.25 13.62 -0.08
N THR A 104 -4.96 13.79 0.24
CA THR A 104 -4.01 14.64 -0.49
C THR A 104 -3.59 13.94 -1.78
N ALA A 105 -3.71 14.63 -2.93
CA ALA A 105 -3.49 14.06 -4.27
C ALA A 105 -2.05 13.58 -4.52
N GLU A 106 -1.07 14.41 -4.16
CA GLU A 106 0.34 14.14 -4.29
C GLU A 106 1.05 14.39 -2.95
N LEU A 107 1.93 13.48 -2.55
CA LEU A 107 2.71 13.57 -1.31
C LEU A 107 4.21 13.42 -1.61
N SER A 108 5.05 14.18 -0.90
CA SER A 108 6.50 13.92 -0.90
C SER A 108 6.81 12.57 -0.24
N LEU A 109 7.65 11.76 -0.87
CA LEU A 109 8.06 10.45 -0.39
C LEU A 109 9.10 10.55 0.74
N ASP A 110 8.93 9.68 1.73
CA ASP A 110 10.00 9.18 2.58
C ASP A 110 10.24 7.68 2.29
N GLU A 111 11.19 7.06 2.99
CA GLU A 111 11.67 5.69 2.77
C GLU A 111 10.57 4.60 2.91
N GLU A 112 9.49 4.86 3.63
CA GLU A 112 8.42 3.87 3.88
C GLU A 112 7.03 4.30 3.37
N LEU A 113 6.87 5.53 2.86
CA LEU A 113 5.53 6.11 2.62
C LEU A 113 4.67 5.28 1.67
N ALA A 114 5.22 4.84 0.53
CA ALA A 114 4.47 4.05 -0.46
C ALA A 114 3.92 2.74 0.12
N LEU A 115 4.69 2.07 1.01
CA LEU A 115 4.22 0.89 1.74
C LEU A 115 3.17 1.25 2.79
N ARG A 116 3.35 2.33 3.56
CA ARG A 116 2.41 2.75 4.61
C ARG A 116 1.05 3.17 4.04
N LEU A 117 1.03 3.93 2.94
CA LEU A 117 -0.20 4.25 2.19
C LEU A 117 -0.86 2.99 1.62
N THR A 118 -0.06 2.04 1.12
CA THR A 118 -0.55 0.75 0.63
C THR A 118 -1.18 -0.09 1.75
N LEU A 119 -0.54 -0.20 2.91
CA LEU A 119 -1.07 -0.90 4.08
C LEU A 119 -2.41 -0.31 4.52
N ALA A 120 -2.51 1.02 4.60
CA ALA A 120 -3.75 1.70 4.94
C ALA A 120 -4.87 1.48 3.91
N ALA A 121 -4.53 1.39 2.63
CA ALA A 121 -5.48 1.03 1.59
C ALA A 121 -6.03 -0.40 1.71
N LYS A 122 -5.29 -1.34 2.34
CA LYS A 122 -5.79 -2.71 2.58
C LYS A 122 -6.90 -2.74 3.63
N GLU A 123 -6.79 -1.96 4.71
CA GLU A 123 -7.89 -1.76 5.66
C GLU A 123 -9.12 -1.13 4.98
N ALA A 124 -8.89 -0.09 4.15
CA ALA A 124 -9.96 0.65 3.48
C ALA A 124 -10.74 -0.15 2.43
N THR A 125 -10.10 -1.14 1.77
CA THR A 125 -10.67 -1.86 0.61
C THR A 125 -10.92 -3.35 0.86
N GLY A 126 -10.32 -3.93 1.90
CA GLY A 126 -10.32 -5.38 2.12
C GLY A 126 -9.52 -6.19 1.08
N LYS A 127 -8.72 -5.54 0.21
CA LYS A 127 -7.84 -6.23 -0.74
C LYS A 127 -6.43 -6.35 -0.16
N TRP A 128 -6.01 -7.58 0.11
CA TRP A 128 -4.86 -7.84 0.98
C TRP A 128 -3.53 -8.13 0.28
N ALA A 129 -3.57 -8.43 -1.02
CA ALA A 129 -2.36 -8.54 -1.84
C ALA A 129 -2.08 -7.22 -2.57
N HIS A 130 -0.79 -6.93 -2.77
CA HIS A 130 -0.32 -5.83 -3.60
C HIS A 130 0.91 -6.22 -4.41
N TYR A 131 1.14 -5.52 -5.52
CA TYR A 131 2.27 -5.71 -6.41
C TYR A 131 2.86 -4.35 -6.86
N PRO A 132 4.12 -4.02 -6.54
CA PRO A 132 4.81 -2.85 -7.06
C PRO A 132 5.36 -3.14 -8.47
N ALA A 133 4.63 -2.67 -9.48
CA ALA A 133 4.94 -2.86 -10.89
C ALA A 133 5.89 -1.75 -11.40
N ALA A 134 7.12 -2.11 -11.80
CA ALA A 134 8.07 -1.16 -12.36
C ALA A 134 7.62 -0.65 -13.75
N ALA A 135 7.15 0.59 -13.83
CA ALA A 135 6.67 1.22 -15.06
C ALA A 135 7.80 1.73 -15.97
N GLY A 136 9.01 1.87 -15.41
CA GLY A 136 10.19 2.42 -16.08
C GLY A 136 10.40 3.91 -15.78
N ALA A 137 11.50 4.48 -16.28
CA ALA A 137 11.89 5.89 -16.07
C ALA A 137 12.05 6.34 -14.60
N GLY A 138 12.09 5.41 -13.64
CA GLY A 138 12.06 5.71 -12.19
C GLY A 138 10.65 5.73 -11.59
N THR A 139 9.62 5.26 -12.31
CA THR A 139 8.26 5.16 -11.79
C THR A 139 7.92 3.73 -11.37
N THR A 140 7.40 3.57 -10.16
CA THR A 140 6.82 2.32 -9.65
C THR A 140 5.32 2.51 -9.48
N VAL A 141 4.53 1.69 -10.16
CA VAL A 141 3.06 1.69 -10.09
C VAL A 141 2.64 0.67 -9.03
N TRP A 142 1.96 1.13 -7.98
CA TRP A 142 1.52 0.28 -6.88
C TRP A 142 0.09 -0.20 -7.14
N LEU A 143 -0.08 -1.53 -7.21
CA LEU A 143 -1.35 -2.19 -7.51
C LEU A 143 -1.85 -2.96 -6.29
N LEU A 144 -3.13 -2.82 -5.94
CA LEU A 144 -3.83 -3.84 -5.14
C LEU A 144 -4.23 -4.99 -6.08
N VAL A 145 -4.14 -6.22 -5.58
CA VAL A 145 -4.32 -7.44 -6.38
C VAL A 145 -5.41 -8.32 -5.77
N ASP A 146 -6.30 -8.84 -6.61
CA ASP A 146 -7.42 -9.68 -6.22
C ASP A 146 -7.48 -10.96 -7.08
N ALA A 147 -7.41 -12.12 -6.41
CA ALA A 147 -7.57 -13.45 -7.01
C ALA A 147 -7.88 -14.47 -5.90
N ALA A 148 -8.61 -15.55 -6.23
CA ALA A 148 -9.07 -16.53 -5.24
C ALA A 148 -7.91 -17.39 -4.71
N GLU A 149 -6.91 -17.61 -5.55
CA GLU A 149 -5.68 -18.37 -5.30
C GLU A 149 -4.79 -17.75 -4.21
N ILE A 150 -5.01 -16.47 -3.87
CA ILE A 150 -4.25 -15.73 -2.85
C ILE A 150 -4.89 -15.88 -1.45
N ALA A 151 -6.04 -16.55 -1.35
CA ALA A 151 -6.69 -16.82 -0.07
C ALA A 151 -5.81 -17.71 0.83
N LEU A 152 -5.45 -17.17 2.01
CA LEU A 152 -4.58 -17.88 2.95
C LEU A 152 -5.20 -19.21 3.42
N PRO A 153 -4.39 -20.28 3.60
CA PRO A 153 -4.85 -21.52 4.22
C PRO A 153 -5.18 -21.32 5.72
N ALA A 154 -5.62 -22.39 6.38
CA ALA A 154 -5.75 -22.42 7.84
C ALA A 154 -4.44 -21.95 8.51
N PRO A 155 -4.51 -21.12 9.57
CA PRO A 155 -3.33 -20.56 10.22
C PRO A 155 -2.49 -21.66 10.87
N GLN A 156 -1.17 -21.51 10.78
CA GLN A 156 -0.15 -22.44 11.31
C GLN A 156 0.83 -21.64 12.16
N VAL A 157 1.15 -22.15 13.35
CA VAL A 157 1.89 -21.41 14.39
C VAL A 157 3.20 -20.79 13.86
N LYS A 158 3.99 -21.58 13.11
CA LYS A 158 5.26 -21.13 12.47
C LYS A 158 5.09 -20.13 11.32
N VAL A 159 3.96 -20.16 10.61
CA VAL A 159 3.68 -19.22 9.51
C VAL A 159 3.26 -17.89 10.09
N SER A 160 2.36 -17.91 11.07
CA SER A 160 1.88 -16.71 11.76
C SER A 160 2.97 -15.99 12.54
N VAL A 161 3.78 -16.69 13.34
CA VAL A 161 4.91 -16.06 14.06
C VAL A 161 5.97 -15.52 13.11
N ARG A 162 6.22 -16.15 11.95
CA ARG A 162 7.08 -15.56 10.91
C ARG A 162 6.50 -14.25 10.37
N ALA A 163 5.19 -14.20 10.11
CA ALA A 163 4.53 -12.98 9.64
C ALA A 163 4.58 -11.85 10.68
N LEU A 164 4.46 -12.15 11.98
CA LEU A 164 4.70 -11.17 13.05
C LEU A 164 6.13 -10.61 12.97
N MET A 165 7.15 -11.47 13.04
CA MET A 165 8.55 -11.05 13.12
C MET A 165 9.02 -10.32 11.85
N GLN A 166 8.55 -10.76 10.68
CA GLN A 166 8.88 -10.13 9.39
C GLN A 166 8.16 -8.78 9.23
N GLY A 167 6.93 -8.64 9.72
CA GLY A 167 6.18 -7.37 9.66
C GLY A 167 6.86 -6.26 10.45
N LEU A 168 7.45 -6.57 11.61
CA LEU A 168 8.27 -5.64 12.40
C LEU A 168 9.54 -5.15 11.67
N THR A 169 9.96 -5.81 10.59
CA THR A 169 11.12 -5.41 9.76
C THR A 169 10.72 -4.76 8.43
N GLN A 170 9.42 -4.58 8.16
CA GLN A 170 8.91 -4.02 6.91
C GLN A 170 8.54 -2.55 7.00
N THR A 171 8.12 -2.07 8.17
CA THR A 171 7.77 -0.66 8.44
C THR A 171 7.71 -0.43 9.95
N THR A 172 7.72 0.82 10.39
CA THR A 172 7.47 1.17 11.80
C THR A 172 6.10 0.68 12.28
N VAL A 173 6.07 -0.04 13.42
CA VAL A 173 4.85 -0.47 14.12
C VAL A 173 4.84 0.15 15.53
N SER A 174 3.86 0.99 15.84
CA SER A 174 3.89 1.81 17.08
C SER A 174 3.17 1.21 18.29
N ASP A 175 2.21 0.31 18.11
CA ASP A 175 1.68 -0.57 19.16
C ASP A 175 1.63 -2.01 18.60
N HIS A 176 2.54 -2.87 19.09
CA HIS A 176 2.62 -4.25 18.60
C HIS A 176 1.43 -5.08 19.08
N ARG A 177 0.88 -4.81 20.28
CA ARG A 177 -0.25 -5.57 20.83
C ARG A 177 -1.52 -5.28 20.05
N ALA A 178 -1.80 -4.02 19.74
CA ALA A 178 -2.93 -3.64 18.87
C ALA A 178 -2.79 -4.20 17.44
N ALA A 179 -1.57 -4.27 16.92
CA ALA A 179 -1.28 -4.90 15.65
C ALA A 179 -1.51 -6.44 15.67
N ILE A 180 -1.13 -7.13 16.75
CA ILE A 180 -1.44 -8.55 16.97
C ILE A 180 -2.95 -8.77 17.14
N GLU A 181 -3.64 -7.94 17.94
CA GLU A 181 -5.09 -8.00 18.15
C GLU A 181 -5.86 -7.89 16.82
N SER A 182 -5.45 -6.96 15.95
CA SER A 182 -5.97 -6.84 14.58
C SER A 182 -5.68 -8.09 13.73
N TYR A 183 -4.46 -8.62 13.81
CA TYR A 183 -4.03 -9.80 13.06
C TYR A 183 -4.79 -11.08 13.44
N VAL A 184 -4.92 -11.39 14.73
CA VAL A 184 -5.65 -12.59 15.19
C VAL A 184 -7.13 -12.51 14.85
N ALA A 185 -7.74 -11.33 14.97
CA ALA A 185 -9.12 -11.09 14.55
C ALA A 185 -9.31 -11.27 13.03
N LYS A 186 -8.38 -10.77 12.21
CA LYS A 186 -8.38 -10.95 10.74
C LYS A 186 -8.16 -12.40 10.31
N ARG A 187 -7.37 -13.19 11.06
CA ARG A 187 -7.11 -14.61 10.75
C ARG A 187 -8.11 -15.59 11.36
N GLY A 188 -8.90 -15.17 12.34
CA GLY A 188 -9.73 -16.06 13.15
C GLY A 188 -8.92 -16.94 14.11
N ILE A 189 -7.72 -16.49 14.54
CA ILE A 189 -6.86 -17.20 15.49
C ILE A 189 -7.41 -16.98 16.91
N PRO A 190 -7.78 -18.04 17.66
CA PRO A 190 -8.15 -17.90 19.06
C PRO A 190 -6.97 -17.46 19.92
N THR A 191 -7.26 -16.72 20.99
CA THR A 191 -6.25 -16.27 21.95
C THR A 191 -6.68 -16.46 23.40
N ALA A 192 -5.71 -16.65 24.29
CA ALA A 192 -5.88 -16.62 25.74
C ALA A 192 -4.91 -15.59 26.36
N ASP A 193 -5.34 -14.89 27.41
CA ASP A 193 -4.44 -14.03 28.19
C ASP A 193 -3.47 -14.89 29.01
N LEU A 194 -2.21 -14.47 29.09
CA LEU A 194 -1.17 -15.08 29.92
C LEU A 194 -0.88 -14.22 31.16
N PRO A 195 -0.16 -14.78 32.17
CA PRO A 195 0.42 -13.99 33.25
C PRO A 195 1.22 -12.78 32.73
N GLU A 196 1.35 -11.75 33.58
CA GLU A 196 2.13 -10.53 33.31
C GLU A 196 1.67 -9.72 32.07
N GLY A 197 0.49 -10.03 31.51
CA GLY A 197 -0.11 -9.32 30.38
C GLY A 197 0.27 -9.87 29.00
N GLY A 198 0.95 -11.02 28.97
CA GLY A 198 1.24 -11.76 27.73
C GLY A 198 -0.02 -12.27 27.02
N LEU A 199 0.17 -12.80 25.82
CA LEU A 199 -0.90 -13.29 24.95
C LEU A 199 -0.50 -14.63 24.32
N ARG A 200 -1.29 -15.67 24.55
CA ARG A 200 -1.17 -16.94 23.84
C ARG A 200 -2.02 -16.91 22.58
N MET A 201 -1.42 -17.18 21.44
CA MET A 201 -2.10 -17.48 20.17
C MET A 201 -2.23 -19.00 20.03
N LEU A 202 -3.41 -19.48 19.63
CA LEU A 202 -3.76 -20.89 19.60
C LEU A 202 -4.02 -21.37 18.15
N PHE A 203 -3.42 -22.50 17.77
CA PHE A 203 -3.51 -23.05 16.42
C PHE A 203 -3.75 -24.57 16.48
N ALA A 204 -4.23 -25.15 15.38
CA ALA A 204 -4.41 -26.60 15.29
C ALA A 204 -3.08 -27.40 15.28
N ASP A 205 -1.94 -26.75 15.02
CA ASP A 205 -0.60 -27.35 15.01
C ASP A 205 0.25 -27.04 16.26
N GLY A 206 -0.09 -25.99 17.03
CA GLY A 206 0.67 -25.58 18.22
C GLY A 206 0.14 -24.30 18.88
N SER A 207 0.93 -23.67 19.74
CA SER A 207 0.65 -22.34 20.30
C SER A 207 1.89 -21.44 20.29
N ALA A 208 1.66 -20.13 20.27
CA ALA A 208 2.71 -19.12 20.40
C ALA A 208 2.41 -18.22 21.61
N ASP A 209 3.33 -18.19 22.57
CA ASP A 209 3.19 -17.45 23.82
C ASP A 209 4.01 -16.15 23.70
N LEU A 210 3.33 -15.01 23.56
CA LEU A 210 3.93 -13.69 23.38
C LEU A 210 4.01 -12.96 24.72
N SER A 211 5.17 -12.39 25.03
CA SER A 211 5.34 -11.41 26.10
C SER A 211 5.63 -10.02 25.54
N PHE A 212 5.37 -8.99 26.34
CA PHE A 212 5.53 -7.59 25.95
C PHE A 212 6.47 -6.86 26.92
N ASP A 213 7.07 -5.74 26.47
CA ASP A 213 7.77 -4.80 27.34
C ASP A 213 6.82 -3.70 27.88
N ASP A 214 7.34 -2.83 28.76
CA ASP A 214 6.60 -1.67 29.31
C ASP A 214 6.08 -0.71 28.21
N GLN A 215 6.60 -0.81 26.98
CA GLN A 215 6.18 -0.03 25.82
C GLN A 215 5.17 -0.78 24.93
N ARG A 216 4.61 -1.92 25.38
CA ARG A 216 3.68 -2.80 24.66
C ARG A 216 4.25 -3.41 23.36
N ARG A 217 5.58 -3.47 23.23
CA ARG A 217 6.27 -4.13 22.11
C ARG A 217 6.53 -5.59 22.46
N ILE A 218 6.53 -6.46 21.46
CA ILE A 218 6.86 -7.89 21.65
C ILE A 218 8.30 -8.00 22.17
N SER A 219 8.48 -8.67 23.32
CA SER A 219 9.78 -8.86 23.99
C SER A 219 10.26 -10.31 23.96
N ASN A 220 9.35 -11.29 23.94
CA ASN A 220 9.62 -12.68 23.58
C ASN A 220 8.44 -13.31 22.81
N CYS A 221 8.71 -14.43 22.13
CA CYS A 221 7.71 -15.26 21.45
C CYS A 221 8.11 -16.74 21.53
N ASP A 222 7.57 -17.47 22.51
CA ASP A 222 7.86 -18.89 22.70
C ASP A 222 6.93 -19.76 21.83
N LEU A 223 7.54 -20.60 20.99
CA LEU A 223 6.82 -21.52 20.08
C LEU A 223 6.68 -22.91 20.71
N ASN A 224 5.43 -23.36 20.86
CA ASN A 224 5.08 -24.65 21.45
C ASN A 224 4.43 -25.56 20.40
N GLU A 225 5.08 -26.69 20.09
CA GLU A 225 4.57 -27.72 19.17
C GLU A 225 4.89 -29.12 19.73
N PRO A 226 3.97 -30.10 19.61
CA PRO A 226 2.59 -29.97 19.11
C PRO A 226 1.68 -29.24 20.12
N LEU A 227 0.42 -29.00 19.74
CA LEU A 227 -0.61 -28.46 20.63
C LEU A 227 -0.93 -29.44 21.77
N GLU A 228 -0.43 -29.19 22.98
CA GLU A 228 -0.62 -30.04 24.16
C GLU A 228 -1.00 -29.24 25.42
N GLY A 229 -1.47 -29.96 26.45
CA GLY A 229 -1.77 -29.41 27.77
C GLY A 229 -2.86 -28.32 27.76
N GLU A 230 -2.64 -27.27 28.56
CA GLU A 230 -3.57 -26.15 28.73
C GLU A 230 -3.92 -25.48 27.40
N ALA A 231 -2.97 -25.34 26.47
CA ALA A 231 -3.21 -24.74 25.16
C ALA A 231 -4.19 -25.57 24.31
N ALA A 232 -4.13 -26.92 24.40
CA ALA A 232 -5.08 -27.79 23.73
C ALA A 232 -6.50 -27.66 24.30
N GLU A 233 -6.63 -27.55 25.63
CA GLU A 233 -7.93 -27.31 26.29
C GLU A 233 -8.51 -25.93 25.91
N GLN A 234 -7.66 -24.90 25.89
CA GLN A 234 -8.04 -23.53 25.48
C GLN A 234 -8.49 -23.47 24.00
N PHE A 235 -7.77 -24.15 23.09
CA PHE A 235 -8.16 -24.21 21.67
C PHE A 235 -9.49 -24.94 21.46
N ALA A 236 -9.67 -26.11 22.09
CA ALA A 236 -10.93 -26.86 21.98
C ALA A 236 -12.14 -26.09 22.57
N ALA A 237 -11.93 -25.30 23.64
CA ALA A 237 -12.96 -24.42 24.19
C ALA A 237 -13.32 -23.25 23.25
N ALA A 238 -12.34 -22.72 22.50
CA ALA A 238 -12.57 -21.70 21.49
C ALA A 238 -13.34 -22.21 20.27
N GLU A 239 -13.00 -23.38 19.72
CA GLU A 239 -13.77 -23.98 18.62
C GLU A 239 -15.22 -24.31 19.05
N SER A 240 -15.38 -24.79 20.29
CA SER A 240 -16.70 -25.08 20.88
C SER A 240 -17.57 -23.84 21.06
N THR A 241 -16.97 -22.67 21.35
CA THR A 241 -17.71 -21.40 21.46
C THR A 241 -17.87 -20.67 20.12
N GLY A 242 -17.03 -20.97 19.14
CA GLY A 242 -17.12 -20.46 17.76
C GLY A 242 -18.21 -21.10 16.91
N THR A 243 -18.89 -22.16 17.38
CA THR A 243 -19.93 -22.89 16.63
C THR A 243 -21.34 -22.38 16.97
N PRO A 244 -22.05 -21.66 16.05
CA PRO A 244 -23.44 -21.26 16.28
C PRO A 244 -24.33 -22.50 16.22
N THR A 245 -24.82 -22.94 17.38
CA THR A 245 -25.64 -24.14 17.50
C THR A 245 -26.98 -23.99 16.79
N GLU A 246 -27.19 -24.75 15.71
CA GLU A 246 -28.46 -24.90 14.99
C GLU A 246 -29.48 -25.73 15.80
N ALA A 247 -29.83 -25.27 17.00
CA ALA A 247 -30.81 -25.93 17.88
C ALA A 247 -31.77 -24.92 18.54
N ALA A 248 -32.28 -23.98 17.75
CA ALA A 248 -33.31 -23.02 18.15
C ALA A 248 -34.69 -23.25 17.46
N THR A 249 -34.89 -24.42 16.85
CA THR A 249 -36.05 -24.78 16.02
C THR A 249 -36.87 -25.96 16.60
N ALA A 250 -36.95 -26.06 17.93
CA ALA A 250 -37.85 -26.97 18.62
C ALA A 250 -38.62 -26.26 19.75
N SER A 251 -39.88 -26.65 19.94
CA SER A 251 -40.73 -26.30 21.10
C SER A 251 -41.21 -24.84 21.25
N ARG A 252 -41.99 -24.35 20.28
CA ARG A 252 -43.19 -23.51 20.56
C ARG A 252 -44.37 -23.89 19.66
N THR A 253 -45.14 -24.89 20.08
CA THR A 253 -46.54 -25.05 19.63
C THR A 253 -47.44 -23.98 20.26
N PRO A 254 -48.58 -23.63 19.63
CA PRO A 254 -49.37 -22.46 20.00
C PRO A 254 -50.39 -22.76 21.11
N ASP A 255 -50.88 -21.68 21.74
CA ASP A 255 -52.21 -21.68 22.37
C ASP A 255 -52.94 -20.34 22.07
N SER A 256 -54.26 -20.31 22.28
CA SER A 256 -55.18 -19.44 21.55
C SER A 256 -55.75 -18.28 22.39
N VAL A 257 -55.98 -17.14 21.75
CA VAL A 257 -57.08 -16.21 22.10
C VAL A 257 -57.75 -15.73 20.80
N SER A 258 -59.08 -15.58 20.84
CA SER A 258 -59.93 -15.34 19.68
C SER A 258 -60.01 -13.88 19.22
N ALA A 259 -60.24 -13.71 17.92
CA ALA A 259 -61.34 -12.96 17.27
C ALA A 259 -62.35 -12.22 18.20
N PRO A 260 -62.96 -11.08 17.75
CA PRO A 260 -63.47 -10.92 16.38
C PRO A 260 -63.16 -9.59 15.66
N ALA A 261 -63.48 -9.59 14.37
CA ALA A 261 -63.43 -8.42 13.49
C ALA A 261 -64.69 -7.57 13.57
N ALA A 262 -64.57 -6.32 13.12
CA ALA A 262 -65.66 -5.52 12.55
C ALA A 262 -65.24 -5.10 11.13
N ASP A 263 -66.23 -4.91 10.25
CA ASP A 263 -66.06 -4.66 8.82
C ASP A 263 -66.03 -3.13 8.51
N GLU A 264 -66.11 -2.79 7.23
CA GLU A 264 -66.46 -1.50 6.61
C GLU A 264 -65.36 -0.55 6.10
N THR A 265 -65.15 -0.67 4.78
CA THR A 265 -65.54 0.36 3.79
C THR A 265 -64.56 1.49 3.39
N ALA A 266 -64.45 1.67 2.06
CA ALA A 266 -64.02 2.83 1.28
C ALA A 266 -62.52 3.24 1.23
N ALA A 267 -61.90 2.87 0.10
CA ALA A 267 -61.09 3.76 -0.73
C ALA A 267 -61.78 3.89 -2.12
N PRO A 268 -61.43 4.83 -3.02
CA PRO A 268 -60.39 5.85 -2.94
C PRO A 268 -60.91 7.30 -3.16
N SER A 269 -60.02 8.28 -3.29
CA SER A 269 -60.32 9.55 -3.97
C SER A 269 -59.09 10.08 -4.72
N THR A 270 -59.17 10.04 -6.04
CA THR A 270 -58.17 10.55 -6.99
C THR A 270 -58.47 12.00 -7.38
N THR A 271 -57.48 12.90 -7.33
CA THR A 271 -57.60 14.24 -7.96
C THR A 271 -56.29 14.69 -8.60
N THR A 272 -56.19 14.58 -9.92
CA THR A 272 -55.24 15.32 -10.77
C THR A 272 -55.93 15.65 -12.10
N PRO A 273 -56.03 16.93 -12.45
CA PRO A 273 -55.59 17.41 -13.78
C PRO A 273 -54.67 18.63 -13.62
N SER A 274 -53.44 18.63 -14.15
CA SER A 274 -53.05 18.81 -15.57
C SER A 274 -52.99 20.29 -16.03
N PRO A 275 -52.08 20.67 -16.95
CA PRO A 275 -51.51 22.02 -17.00
C PRO A 275 -51.94 22.88 -18.21
N PRO A 276 -51.51 24.15 -18.27
CA PRO A 276 -51.35 24.91 -19.51
C PRO A 276 -49.87 24.97 -20.00
N THR A 277 -49.70 25.23 -21.29
CA THR A 277 -48.39 25.38 -21.99
C THR A 277 -48.27 26.82 -22.59
N PRO A 278 -47.32 27.23 -23.47
CA PRO A 278 -46.36 28.29 -23.12
C PRO A 278 -46.37 29.54 -24.04
N ALA A 279 -45.30 30.35 -23.92
CA ALA A 279 -44.79 31.39 -24.86
C ALA A 279 -45.51 32.76 -24.84
N PRO A 280 -44.89 33.85 -25.38
CA PRO A 280 -43.57 33.95 -26.03
C PRO A 280 -42.59 34.95 -25.38
N GLU A 281 -41.43 35.13 -26.02
CA GLU A 281 -40.42 36.17 -25.76
C GLU A 281 -40.84 37.52 -26.39
N GLU A 282 -40.43 38.67 -25.83
CA GLU A 282 -40.39 39.95 -26.57
C GLU A 282 -39.36 40.95 -25.99
N GLU A 283 -38.25 41.10 -26.72
CA GLU A 283 -37.34 42.27 -26.76
C GLU A 283 -37.50 42.91 -28.19
N PRO A 284 -36.90 44.05 -28.58
CA PRO A 284 -36.15 45.08 -27.83
C PRO A 284 -36.49 46.55 -28.23
N SER A 285 -35.80 47.54 -27.64
CA SER A 285 -35.44 48.87 -28.23
C SER A 285 -34.37 49.54 -27.34
N ARG A 286 -33.20 50.03 -27.80
CA ARG A 286 -32.89 51.09 -28.81
C ARG A 286 -33.34 52.48 -28.30
N THR A 287 -32.47 53.52 -28.19
CA THR A 287 -31.71 54.18 -29.29
C THR A 287 -30.52 55.04 -28.80
N GLU A 288 -29.56 55.24 -29.74
CA GLU A 288 -28.40 56.16 -29.92
C GLU A 288 -28.29 57.46 -29.05
N ALA A 289 -27.13 58.14 -28.88
CA ALA A 289 -26.04 58.38 -29.85
C ALA A 289 -24.61 58.68 -29.28
N LEU A 290 -23.66 58.98 -30.18
CA LEU A 290 -22.19 59.19 -30.08
C LEU A 290 -21.79 60.70 -30.18
N PRO A 291 -20.50 61.13 -30.30
CA PRO A 291 -19.17 60.53 -30.02
C PRO A 291 -18.24 61.44 -29.14
N VAL A 292 -16.91 61.18 -29.21
CA VAL A 292 -15.70 61.95 -28.78
C VAL A 292 -15.17 61.72 -27.36
N ASP A 293 -13.85 61.71 -27.05
CA ASP A 293 -12.55 61.40 -27.73
C ASP A 293 -11.48 61.25 -26.59
N GLU A 294 -10.16 60.97 -26.71
CA GLU A 294 -9.15 60.92 -27.80
C GLU A 294 -7.98 59.94 -27.41
N SER A 295 -6.78 60.02 -28.05
CA SER A 295 -5.46 59.42 -27.68
C SER A 295 -5.38 57.88 -27.51
N ALA A 296 -4.85 57.10 -28.46
CA ALA A 296 -3.40 56.89 -28.77
C ALA A 296 -2.62 56.17 -27.62
N ALA A 297 -2.17 54.90 -27.76
CA ALA A 297 -1.10 54.31 -28.62
C ALA A 297 0.32 54.40 -27.98
N GLU A 298 1.28 53.48 -28.10
CA GLU A 298 1.35 52.09 -28.64
C GLU A 298 2.54 51.32 -27.99
N ALA A 299 2.96 50.20 -28.59
CA ALA A 299 4.02 49.23 -28.25
C ALA A 299 5.40 49.83 -27.85
N THR A 300 6.40 49.08 -27.33
CA THR A 300 7.00 47.88 -27.95
C THR A 300 7.92 47.10 -26.99
N GLN A 301 8.18 45.83 -27.31
CA GLN A 301 9.25 45.01 -26.72
C GLN A 301 10.65 45.49 -27.15
N ALA A 302 11.65 45.27 -26.30
CA ALA A 302 13.03 45.04 -26.74
C ALA A 302 13.76 44.18 -25.68
N ALA A 303 14.70 43.36 -26.12
CA ALA A 303 15.60 42.62 -25.25
C ALA A 303 17.05 42.90 -25.68
N GLU A 304 17.93 43.09 -24.71
CA GLU A 304 19.38 43.13 -24.93
C GLU A 304 20.08 42.58 -23.68
N ALA A 305 21.28 42.01 -23.87
CA ALA A 305 22.08 41.40 -22.81
C ALA A 305 23.54 41.76 -23.03
N LEU A 306 24.28 42.06 -21.95
CA LEU A 306 25.74 41.95 -21.93
C LEU A 306 26.27 41.93 -20.48
N ALA A 307 27.42 41.31 -20.32
CA ALA A 307 27.96 40.71 -19.09
C ALA A 307 28.61 41.66 -18.06
N ASP A 308 28.73 41.10 -16.84
CA ASP A 308 29.96 40.97 -16.02
C ASP A 308 30.19 41.79 -14.72
N ASP A 309 30.97 41.11 -13.85
CA ASP A 309 31.70 41.47 -12.62
C ASP A 309 31.01 41.74 -11.25
N ALA A 310 31.72 41.28 -10.21
CA ALA A 310 31.70 41.58 -8.75
C ALA A 310 30.41 42.08 -8.06
N ALA A 311 29.97 41.54 -6.91
CA ALA A 311 30.78 41.27 -5.72
C ALA A 311 30.00 40.49 -4.64
N ALA A 312 30.70 39.93 -3.63
CA ALA A 312 30.11 39.36 -2.41
C ALA A 312 30.71 39.97 -1.13
N PRO A 313 29.93 40.10 -0.04
CA PRO A 313 30.43 40.06 1.33
C PRO A 313 29.84 38.82 2.07
N ALA A 314 30.59 37.89 2.67
CA ALA A 314 31.81 37.92 3.49
C ALA A 314 31.56 38.25 4.98
N ALA A 315 31.73 37.24 5.85
CA ALA A 315 31.97 37.38 7.30
C ALA A 315 32.42 36.05 7.94
N GLU A 316 33.70 35.67 7.80
CA GLU A 316 34.34 34.69 8.69
C GLU A 316 35.78 35.13 8.98
N ALA A 317 36.18 35.16 10.26
CA ALA A 317 37.54 35.48 10.68
C ALA A 317 37.81 35.14 12.16
N ALA A 318 38.71 34.19 12.40
CA ALA A 318 39.81 34.32 13.38
C ALA A 318 40.84 33.18 13.15
N ASP A 319 42.12 33.49 13.38
CA ASP A 319 43.27 32.60 13.15
C ASP A 319 43.93 32.18 14.48
N ALA A 320 44.46 30.95 14.55
CA ALA A 320 45.74 30.60 15.20
C ALA A 320 46.00 29.08 15.20
N SER A 321 47.13 28.66 14.61
CA SER A 321 47.84 27.41 14.98
C SER A 321 48.99 27.74 15.96
N PRO A 322 49.68 26.78 16.63
CA PRO A 322 50.76 26.04 15.94
C PRO A 322 51.13 24.62 16.48
N GLU A 323 51.88 23.85 15.65
CA GLU A 323 53.03 22.99 16.04
C GLU A 323 52.87 21.78 17.03
N LEU A 324 53.50 20.59 16.88
CA LEU A 324 54.81 20.21 16.29
C LEU A 324 54.96 18.67 16.05
N LYS A 325 55.93 18.29 15.18
CA LYS A 325 56.74 17.04 15.14
C LYS A 325 56.12 15.65 14.88
N ARG A 326 56.40 15.14 13.66
CA ARG A 326 56.98 13.79 13.46
C ARG A 326 58.52 13.84 13.63
N PRO A 327 59.19 12.69 13.80
CA PRO A 327 60.50 12.40 13.22
C PRO A 327 60.42 11.31 12.12
N GLU A 328 61.56 11.01 11.49
CA GLU A 328 61.69 10.18 10.28
C GLU A 328 62.73 9.04 10.47
N ASP A 329 63.13 8.40 9.36
CA ASP A 329 64.23 7.43 9.17
C ASP A 329 64.16 6.02 9.81
N GLU A 330 64.10 4.98 8.97
CA GLU A 330 65.32 4.19 8.64
C GLU A 330 65.15 3.28 7.39
N GLN A 331 66.27 3.01 6.69
CA GLN A 331 66.47 2.10 5.55
C GLN A 331 68.01 1.90 5.40
N PRO A 332 68.57 0.86 4.70
CA PRO A 332 67.97 -0.15 3.81
C PRO A 332 68.60 -1.58 4.00
N ARG A 333 68.75 -2.36 2.89
CA ARG A 333 69.53 -3.62 2.67
C ARG A 333 68.79 -4.96 2.88
N ALA A 334 69.04 -6.02 2.09
CA ALA A 334 69.82 -6.16 0.84
C ALA A 334 69.50 -7.46 0.05
N ASP A 335 70.11 -7.55 -1.14
CA ASP A 335 70.44 -8.73 -1.98
C ASP A 335 69.39 -9.36 -2.93
N GLU A 336 69.78 -9.38 -4.21
CA GLU A 336 69.21 -10.12 -5.36
C GLU A 336 70.00 -11.44 -5.58
N PRO A 337 69.91 -12.19 -6.71
CA PRO A 337 68.89 -12.26 -7.78
C PRO A 337 68.43 -13.72 -8.05
N VAL A 338 67.59 -13.94 -9.06
CA VAL A 338 67.80 -14.91 -10.18
C VAL A 338 66.63 -14.85 -11.18
N GLU A 339 66.97 -14.67 -12.45
CA GLU A 339 66.13 -14.86 -13.66
C GLU A 339 66.74 -16.01 -14.50
N PRO A 340 66.06 -16.52 -15.57
CA PRO A 340 64.63 -16.57 -15.85
C PRO A 340 64.18 -17.98 -16.33
N ALA A 341 62.90 -18.15 -16.68
CA ALA A 341 62.45 -19.25 -17.55
C ALA A 341 61.24 -18.81 -18.40
N GLU A 342 61.36 -18.86 -19.74
CA GLU A 342 60.26 -18.51 -20.66
C GLU A 342 59.19 -19.60 -20.74
N ALA A 343 57.91 -19.20 -20.70
CA ALA A 343 56.81 -19.93 -21.34
C ALA A 343 55.81 -18.91 -21.90
N LYS A 344 55.40 -19.07 -23.17
CA LYS A 344 54.58 -18.08 -23.89
C LYS A 344 53.14 -18.54 -24.07
N THR A 345 52.21 -17.64 -23.71
CA THR A 345 50.84 -17.49 -24.28
C THR A 345 49.83 -18.64 -24.10
N PRO A 346 48.52 -18.37 -24.26
CA PRO A 346 47.83 -17.08 -24.43
C PRO A 346 46.91 -16.72 -23.25
N ALA A 347 46.25 -15.56 -23.34
CA ALA A 347 45.12 -15.22 -22.48
C ALA A 347 43.85 -15.98 -22.90
N GLU A 348 42.93 -16.16 -21.96
CA GLU A 348 41.54 -16.56 -22.19
C GLU A 348 40.67 -15.49 -21.52
N GLU A 349 39.79 -14.85 -22.29
CA GLU A 349 38.98 -13.71 -21.84
C GLU A 349 37.79 -14.20 -21.01
N GLU A 350 37.52 -13.59 -19.85
CA GLU A 350 36.27 -13.85 -19.13
C GLU A 350 35.09 -13.33 -19.96
N PRO A 351 34.13 -14.19 -20.38
CA PRO A 351 32.96 -13.71 -21.09
C PRO A 351 32.06 -12.94 -20.12
N ALA A 352 31.92 -11.63 -20.36
CA ALA A 352 31.02 -10.77 -19.59
C ALA A 352 29.60 -11.36 -19.60
N LYS A 353 28.99 -11.50 -18.41
CA LYS A 353 27.64 -12.04 -18.26
C LYS A 353 26.65 -11.16 -19.00
N GLU A 354 26.10 -11.66 -20.11
CA GLU A 354 25.09 -10.96 -20.90
C GLU A 354 23.88 -10.61 -20.03
N ALA A 355 23.62 -9.31 -19.88
CA ALA A 355 22.41 -8.84 -19.22
C ALA A 355 21.20 -9.19 -20.09
N LYS A 356 20.40 -10.18 -19.63
CA LYS A 356 19.14 -10.56 -20.30
C LYS A 356 18.29 -9.29 -20.56
N PRO A 357 17.79 -9.08 -21.78
CA PRO A 357 17.12 -7.83 -22.13
C PRO A 357 15.78 -7.71 -21.41
N LYS A 358 15.68 -6.82 -20.42
CA LYS A 358 14.41 -6.36 -19.86
C LYS A 358 13.60 -5.70 -20.98
N LYS A 359 12.72 -6.47 -21.63
CA LYS A 359 11.82 -5.95 -22.67
C LYS A 359 10.77 -5.04 -22.03
N LYS A 360 10.41 -3.98 -22.76
CA LYS A 360 9.54 -2.92 -22.26
C LYS A 360 8.10 -3.41 -22.20
N GLY A 361 7.57 -3.60 -20.99
CA GLY A 361 6.14 -3.75 -20.75
C GLY A 361 5.36 -2.49 -21.15
N LEU A 362 4.03 -2.60 -21.21
CA LEU A 362 3.12 -1.63 -21.86
C LEU A 362 3.18 -0.19 -21.30
N PHE A 363 3.70 -0.02 -20.08
CA PHE A 363 3.79 1.23 -19.32
C PHE A 363 4.45 2.40 -20.04
N SER A 364 5.45 2.18 -20.90
CA SER A 364 6.21 3.28 -21.52
C SER A 364 5.42 4.10 -22.56
N LYS A 365 4.13 3.77 -22.77
CA LYS A 365 3.15 4.56 -23.53
C LYS A 365 2.06 5.17 -22.65
N LEU A 366 1.87 4.66 -21.42
CA LEU A 366 0.81 5.05 -20.49
C LEU A 366 1.28 6.07 -19.44
N PHE A 367 2.58 6.10 -19.11
CA PHE A 367 3.15 6.96 -18.06
C PHE A 367 4.27 7.88 -18.57
N GLY A 368 4.32 8.14 -19.88
CA GLY A 368 5.36 8.96 -20.51
C GLY A 368 4.88 10.36 -20.90
N ARG A 369 5.30 11.38 -20.16
CA ARG A 369 5.28 12.80 -20.55
C ARG A 369 6.62 13.45 -20.20
#